data_AF-A0A2H6EYY5-F1
#
_entry.id   AF-A0A2H6EYY5-F1
#
_cell.length_a   1.000
_cell.length_b   1.000
_cell.length_c   1.000
_cell.angle_alpha   90.00
_cell.angle_beta   90.00
_cell.angle_gamma   90.00
#
_symmetry.space_group_name_H-M   'P 1'
#
loop_
_entity.id
_entity.type
_entity.pdbx_description
1 polymer ?
#
loop_
_entity_poly.entity_id
_entity_poly.type
_entity_poly.pdbx_seq_one_letter_code
_entity_poly.pdbx_strand_id
1 'polypeptide(L)'
;MGKQKLRFTLVLPWIGLFLLILSTGAQAAKKVVATVNGADITNDALLAGINQKLPLISIHKSVSEQKYKEIRRQVLNQLIDEELLYQEAKRQKFKADKTELNRHIAYMKKAYPTKKTFREQLAKTGLSYRQWIAKLKRRLLINQVRQREIVDKVTITDRDVRRYYRKNKKKFIVPQRLKILHILISVEPGAMEVGWKAGLKKAQMVYKNIMAGEDFSKAAKEYSADSTSRARGGDIGWVHLGQLLPELDQVARRMKIGEVSHPIRTIYGYHIIKLVDHKPRKQLSFSEIDIKELKEKLRRKRIEERRNELLTKLRAQAKIRIMNP
;
A
#
# COMPACT_ATOMS: atom_id res chain seq x y z
N MET A 1 -13.90 26.00 36.52
CA MET A 1 -13.23 24.72 36.18
C MET A 1 -13.20 24.54 34.65
N GLY A 2 -12.06 24.88 34.03
CA GLY A 2 -11.89 24.92 32.58
C GLY A 2 -11.64 23.54 31.97
N LYS A 3 -12.46 23.14 31.00
CA LYS A 3 -12.28 21.94 30.20
C LYS A 3 -11.19 22.20 29.15
N GLN A 4 -9.98 21.69 29.38
CA GLN A 4 -8.92 21.67 28.36
C GLN A 4 -9.34 20.76 27.20
N LYS A 5 -9.50 21.36 26.02
CA LYS A 5 -9.67 20.63 24.76
C LYS A 5 -8.33 19.96 24.40
N LEU A 6 -8.23 18.64 24.59
CA LEU A 6 -7.15 17.85 24.01
C LEU A 6 -7.25 17.91 22.48
N ARG A 7 -6.44 18.76 21.85
CA ARG A 7 -6.17 18.70 20.42
C ARG A 7 -5.30 17.48 20.18
N PHE A 8 -5.90 16.37 19.71
CA PHE A 8 -5.16 15.25 19.13
C PHE A 8 -4.52 15.71 17.81
N THR A 9 -3.36 16.35 17.90
CA THR A 9 -2.41 16.42 16.79
C THR A 9 -1.89 15.00 16.55
N LEU A 10 -2.45 14.34 15.53
CA LEU A 10 -1.87 13.16 14.89
C LEU A 10 -0.51 13.55 14.28
N VAL A 11 0.50 13.72 15.13
CA VAL A 11 1.89 13.61 14.74
C VAL A 11 2.10 12.11 14.55
N LEU A 12 1.83 11.62 13.34
CA LEU A 12 2.25 10.28 12.93
C LEU A 12 3.72 10.14 13.31
N PRO A 13 4.11 9.23 14.22
CA PRO A 13 5.50 9.03 14.53
C PRO A 13 6.08 8.26 13.36
N TRP A 14 6.57 8.98 12.34
CA TRP A 14 7.63 8.48 11.47
C TRP A 14 8.93 8.42 12.28
N ILE A 15 8.91 7.68 13.39
CA ILE A 15 10.12 7.21 14.06
C ILE A 15 10.45 5.92 13.32
N GLY A 16 11.04 6.08 12.13
CA GLY A 16 11.60 4.94 11.41
C GLY A 16 12.58 4.22 12.33
N LEU A 17 12.33 2.92 12.53
CA LEU A 17 13.21 1.98 13.19
C LEU A 17 14.62 2.14 12.58
N PHE A 18 15.54 2.72 13.36
CA PHE A 18 16.90 3.02 12.91
C PHE A 18 17.73 1.75 13.06
N LEU A 19 17.71 0.88 12.05
CA LEU A 19 18.73 -0.16 11.92
C LEU A 19 20.06 0.55 11.60
N LEU A 20 20.91 0.65 12.63
CA LEU A 20 22.30 1.07 12.49
C LEU A 20 23.04 -0.02 11.70
N ILE A 21 23.24 0.19 10.40
CA ILE A 21 24.12 -0.66 9.61
C ILE A 21 25.50 -0.01 9.56
N LEU A 22 26.52 -0.81 9.90
CA LEU A 22 27.94 -0.49 9.82
C LEU A 22 28.30 -0.11 8.38
N SER A 23 28.78 1.13 8.17
CA SER A 23 29.57 1.45 6.99
C SER A 23 31.05 1.33 7.37
N THR A 24 31.74 0.36 6.79
CA THR A 24 33.20 0.23 6.91
C THR A 24 33.86 1.45 6.29
N GLY A 25 34.72 2.10 7.07
CA GLY A 25 35.46 3.29 6.66
C GLY A 25 36.69 2.92 5.85
N ALA A 26 36.78 3.47 4.65
CA ALA A 26 38.03 3.87 4.03
C ALA A 26 37.79 5.29 3.48
N GLN A 27 38.69 6.22 3.80
CA GLN A 27 38.63 7.62 3.38
C GLN A 27 38.98 7.74 1.88
N ALA A 28 38.15 7.18 1.01
CA ALA A 28 38.17 7.49 -0.42
C ALA A 28 37.66 8.93 -0.63
N ALA A 29 38.20 9.64 -1.61
CA ALA A 29 37.72 10.98 -1.98
C ALA A 29 36.18 10.97 -2.10
N LYS A 30 35.50 11.90 -1.41
CA LYS A 30 34.03 11.95 -1.38
C LYS A 30 33.48 12.10 -2.80
N LYS A 31 33.07 10.98 -3.41
CA LYS A 31 32.47 10.99 -4.74
C LYS A 31 31.13 11.74 -4.66
N VAL A 32 31.03 12.87 -5.35
CA VAL A 32 29.79 13.65 -5.45
C VAL A 32 28.95 13.08 -6.59
N VAL A 33 27.68 12.78 -6.31
CA VAL A 33 26.73 12.20 -7.29
C VAL A 33 25.72 13.23 -7.78
N ALA A 34 25.50 14.29 -7.02
CA ALA A 34 24.75 15.46 -7.45
C ALA A 34 25.13 16.69 -6.63
N THR A 35 24.86 17.88 -7.14
CA THR A 35 24.91 19.13 -6.37
C THR A 35 23.58 19.86 -6.43
N VAL A 36 23.22 20.56 -5.35
CA VAL A 36 21.99 21.35 -5.21
C VAL A 36 22.36 22.73 -4.68
N ASN A 37 22.33 23.75 -5.53
CA ASN A 37 22.77 25.11 -5.19
C ASN A 37 24.20 25.15 -4.59
N GLY A 38 25.08 24.28 -5.09
CA GLY A 38 26.46 24.15 -4.60
C GLY A 38 26.64 23.23 -3.39
N ALA A 39 25.57 22.68 -2.81
CA ALA A 39 25.68 21.66 -1.77
C ALA A 39 25.82 20.26 -2.38
N ASP A 40 26.81 19.50 -1.90
CA ASP A 40 27.10 18.15 -2.40
C ASP A 40 26.15 17.08 -1.85
N ILE A 41 25.66 16.24 -2.75
CA ILE A 41 25.06 14.93 -2.44
C ILE A 41 26.13 13.88 -2.71
N THR A 42 26.58 13.18 -1.68
CA THR A 42 27.68 12.20 -1.78
C THR A 42 27.19 10.80 -2.15
N ASN A 43 28.08 10.02 -2.77
CA ASN A 43 27.84 8.62 -3.08
C ASN A 43 27.58 7.79 -1.80
N ASP A 44 28.25 8.11 -0.70
CA ASP A 44 28.03 7.41 0.58
C ASP A 44 26.59 7.61 1.09
N ALA A 45 26.05 8.83 0.97
CA ALA A 45 24.67 9.10 1.33
C ALA A 45 23.69 8.34 0.42
N LEU A 46 24.01 8.27 -0.87
CA LEU A 46 23.22 7.50 -1.85
C LEU A 46 23.23 6.01 -1.53
N LEU A 47 24.40 5.41 -1.28
CA LEU A 47 24.53 3.99 -0.92
C LEU A 47 23.83 3.68 0.41
N ALA A 48 23.98 4.53 1.43
CA ALA A 48 23.28 4.36 2.70
C ALA A 48 21.75 4.38 2.52
N GLY A 49 21.23 5.29 1.69
CA GLY A 49 19.80 5.34 1.37
C GLY A 49 19.31 4.14 0.55
N ILE A 50 20.14 3.61 -0.35
CA ILE A 50 19.84 2.37 -1.11
C ILE A 50 19.76 1.19 -0.15
N ASN A 51 20.75 1.02 0.73
CA ASN A 51 20.78 -0.08 1.69
C ASN A 51 19.58 -0.05 2.66
N GLN A 52 19.04 1.13 2.97
CA GLN A 52 17.82 1.27 3.77
C GLN A 52 16.55 0.85 3.01
N LYS A 53 16.52 1.03 1.69
CA LYS A 53 15.34 0.74 0.84
C LYS A 53 15.35 -0.66 0.24
N LEU A 54 16.49 -1.35 0.25
CA LEU A 54 16.57 -2.73 -0.21
C LEU A 54 15.77 -3.64 0.74
N PRO A 55 14.83 -4.46 0.22
CA PRO A 55 14.07 -5.39 1.05
C PRO A 55 15.01 -6.37 1.77
N LEU A 56 14.80 -6.61 3.07
CA LEU A 56 15.54 -7.62 3.84
C LEU A 56 15.43 -9.04 3.23
N ILE A 57 14.38 -9.30 2.44
CA ILE A 57 14.12 -10.58 1.74
C ILE A 57 15.12 -10.80 0.58
N SER A 58 15.85 -9.77 0.16
CA SER A 58 16.90 -9.86 -0.87
C SER A 58 18.22 -10.47 -0.36
N ILE A 59 18.28 -10.92 0.90
CA ILE A 59 19.41 -11.72 1.41
C ILE A 59 19.45 -13.11 0.74
N HIS A 60 18.31 -13.62 0.23
CA HIS A 60 18.22 -14.94 -0.42
C HIS A 60 17.88 -14.90 -1.93
N LYS A 61 17.57 -13.72 -2.50
CA LYS A 61 17.41 -13.52 -3.96
C LYS A 61 18.07 -12.23 -4.39
N SER A 62 18.94 -12.29 -5.39
CA SER A 62 19.60 -11.12 -5.97
C SER A 62 18.57 -10.09 -6.44
N VAL A 63 18.80 -8.82 -6.11
CA VAL A 63 17.99 -7.71 -6.63
C VAL A 63 18.35 -7.52 -8.10
N SER A 64 17.36 -7.54 -9.00
CA SER A 64 17.61 -7.31 -10.42
C SER A 64 18.26 -5.94 -10.66
N GLU A 65 19.11 -5.85 -11.69
CA GLU A 65 19.81 -4.61 -12.01
C GLU A 65 18.83 -3.44 -12.27
N GLN A 66 17.72 -3.72 -12.96
CA GLN A 66 16.66 -2.74 -13.20
C GLN A 66 16.04 -2.24 -11.89
N LYS A 67 15.78 -3.13 -10.94
CA LYS A 67 15.23 -2.74 -9.64
C LYS A 67 16.23 -1.91 -8.83
N TYR A 68 17.51 -2.28 -8.88
CA TYR A 68 18.57 -1.51 -8.24
C TYR A 68 18.68 -0.10 -8.83
N LYS A 69 18.68 0.04 -10.17
CA LYS A 69 18.67 1.34 -10.86
C LYS A 69 17.46 2.19 -10.47
N GLU A 70 16.28 1.59 -10.35
CA GLU A 70 15.07 2.28 -9.89
C GLU A 70 15.24 2.81 -8.46
N ILE A 71 15.69 1.97 -7.52
CA ILE A 71 15.92 2.35 -6.12
C ILE A 71 16.98 3.45 -6.03
N ARG A 72 18.10 3.31 -6.76
CA ARG A 72 19.17 4.33 -6.83
C ARG A 72 18.62 5.68 -7.26
N ARG A 73 17.82 5.73 -8.34
CA ARG A 73 17.16 6.97 -8.80
C ARG A 73 16.21 7.54 -7.76
N GLN A 74 15.39 6.70 -7.13
CA GLN A 74 14.46 7.14 -6.08
C GLN A 74 15.18 7.72 -4.86
N VAL A 75 16.28 7.10 -4.43
CA VAL A 75 17.09 7.59 -3.30
C VAL A 75 17.79 8.90 -3.66
N LEU A 76 18.38 8.99 -4.86
CA LEU A 76 19.03 10.23 -5.31
C LEU A 76 18.03 11.41 -5.33
N ASN A 77 16.85 11.20 -5.92
CA ASN A 77 15.80 12.21 -5.92
C ASN A 77 15.34 12.59 -4.51
N GLN A 78 15.24 11.61 -3.60
CA GLN A 78 14.90 11.87 -2.20
C GLN A 78 15.98 12.73 -1.50
N LEU A 79 17.27 12.45 -1.73
CA LEU A 79 18.36 13.23 -1.14
C LEU A 79 18.38 14.67 -1.66
N ILE A 80 18.12 14.86 -2.96
CA ILE A 80 17.96 16.18 -3.58
C ILE A 80 16.79 16.92 -2.93
N ASP A 81 15.63 16.28 -2.77
CA ASP A 81 14.45 16.88 -2.14
C ASP A 81 14.70 17.25 -0.67
N GLU A 82 15.41 16.42 0.07
CA GLU A 82 15.78 16.71 1.46
C GLU A 82 16.76 17.88 1.57
N GLU A 83 17.69 18.02 0.61
CA GLU A 83 18.56 19.20 0.52
C GLU A 83 17.76 20.47 0.20
N LEU A 84 16.85 20.43 -0.77
CA LEU A 84 15.99 21.57 -1.10
C LEU A 84 15.13 22.01 0.09
N LEU A 85 14.50 21.06 0.80
CA LEU A 85 13.70 21.37 1.98
C LEU A 85 14.56 21.94 3.12
N TYR A 86 15.80 21.48 3.27
CA TYR A 86 16.71 22.03 4.27
C TYR A 86 17.16 23.46 3.92
N GLN A 87 17.47 23.72 2.65
CA GLN A 87 17.79 25.06 2.17
C GLN A 87 16.60 26.01 2.33
N GLU A 88 15.39 25.52 2.06
CA GLU A 88 14.16 26.27 2.30
C GLU A 88 13.99 26.60 3.79
N ALA A 89 14.28 25.65 4.68
CA ALA A 89 14.25 25.89 6.12
C ALA A 89 15.22 27.01 6.53
N LYS A 90 16.44 27.00 5.96
CA LYS A 90 17.44 28.06 6.18
C LYS A 90 16.99 29.40 5.62
N ARG A 91 16.44 29.41 4.40
CA ARG A 91 15.93 30.61 3.72
C ARG A 91 14.82 31.28 4.54
N GLN A 92 13.92 30.49 5.11
CA GLN A 92 12.88 30.94 6.04
C GLN A 92 13.37 31.22 7.47
N LYS A 93 14.67 31.07 7.73
CA LYS A 93 15.31 31.29 9.04
C LYS A 93 14.71 30.44 10.17
N PHE A 94 14.22 29.24 9.85
CA PHE A 94 13.78 28.30 10.89
C PHE A 94 14.94 27.90 11.81
N LYS A 95 14.63 27.73 13.09
CA LYS A 95 15.56 27.24 14.11
C LYS A 95 15.07 25.90 14.62
N ALA A 96 15.99 24.94 14.73
CA ALA A 96 15.67 23.64 15.29
C ALA A 96 15.13 23.80 16.72
N ASP A 97 13.97 23.22 16.99
CA ASP A 97 13.35 23.22 18.31
C ASP A 97 14.29 22.51 19.30
N LYS A 98 14.81 23.26 20.28
CA LYS A 98 15.75 22.75 21.29
C LYS A 98 15.09 21.70 22.17
N THR A 99 13.81 21.85 22.49
CA THR A 99 13.04 20.94 23.32
C THR A 99 12.85 19.61 22.60
N GLU A 100 12.44 19.65 21.33
CA GLU A 100 12.29 18.44 20.51
C GLU A 100 13.63 17.74 20.28
N LEU A 101 14.69 18.53 20.00
CA LEU A 101 16.05 18.02 19.85
C LEU A 101 16.51 17.28 21.11
N ASN A 102 16.37 17.89 22.29
CA ASN A 102 16.77 17.28 23.56
C ASN A 102 15.95 16.04 23.88
N ARG A 103 14.63 16.05 23.58
CA ARG A 103 13.76 14.90 23.75
C ARG A 103 14.21 13.72 22.88
N HIS A 104 14.54 13.98 21.60
CA HIS A 104 15.03 12.94 20.70
C HIS A 104 16.40 12.40 21.13
N ILE A 105 17.31 13.27 21.58
CA ILE A 105 18.61 12.85 22.12
C ILE A 105 18.42 11.96 23.36
N ALA A 106 17.55 12.35 24.29
CA ALA A 106 17.27 11.57 25.49
C ALA A 106 16.66 10.21 25.14
N TYR A 107 15.67 10.16 24.24
CA TYR A 107 15.07 8.92 23.77
C TYR A 107 16.10 7.96 23.17
N MET A 108 16.95 8.44 22.26
CA MET A 108 17.97 7.60 21.63
C MET A 108 19.02 7.09 22.62
N LYS A 109 19.37 7.89 23.64
CA LYS A 109 20.32 7.47 24.68
C LYS A 109 19.77 6.41 25.62
N LYS A 110 18.44 6.31 25.82
CA LYS A 110 17.82 5.28 26.66
C LYS A 110 18.10 3.85 26.18
N ALA A 111 18.35 3.67 24.89
CA ALA A 111 18.70 2.37 24.32
C ALA A 111 20.13 1.90 24.70
N TYR A 112 20.89 2.70 25.44
CA TYR A 112 22.29 2.44 25.76
C TYR A 112 22.54 2.57 27.27
N PRO A 113 23.30 1.64 27.88
CA PRO A 113 23.58 1.68 29.31
C PRO A 113 24.30 2.94 29.77
N THR A 114 25.20 3.51 28.94
CA THR A 114 25.99 4.69 29.31
C THR A 114 26.16 5.66 28.14
N LYS A 115 26.55 6.91 28.46
CA LYS A 115 26.94 7.90 27.44
C LYS A 115 28.15 7.45 26.63
N LYS A 116 29.05 6.66 27.23
CA LYS A 116 30.26 6.13 26.59
C LYS A 116 29.87 5.08 25.53
N THR A 117 29.05 4.10 25.90
CA THR A 117 28.59 3.06 24.97
C THR A 117 27.78 3.64 23.80
N PHE A 118 26.97 4.67 24.06
CA PHE A 118 26.29 5.40 22.97
C PHE A 118 27.28 6.04 21.98
N ARG A 119 28.33 6.71 22.49
CA ARG A 119 29.34 7.37 21.64
C ARG A 119 30.17 6.37 20.86
N GLU A 120 30.55 5.26 21.47
CA GLU A 120 31.27 4.16 20.82
C GLU A 120 30.43 3.53 19.71
N GLN A 121 29.15 3.24 19.97
CA GLN A 121 28.27 2.68 18.94
C GLN A 121 28.03 3.67 17.79
N LEU A 122 27.92 4.97 18.10
CA LEU A 122 27.81 6.00 17.07
C LEU A 122 29.09 6.09 16.23
N ALA A 123 30.26 6.00 16.86
CA ALA A 123 31.56 6.02 16.17
C ALA A 123 31.71 4.84 15.19
N LYS A 124 31.18 3.65 15.53
CA LYS A 124 31.13 2.50 14.61
C LYS A 124 30.33 2.76 13.33
N THR A 125 29.44 3.77 13.32
CA THR A 125 28.73 4.22 12.10
C THR A 125 29.51 5.25 11.28
N GLY A 126 30.74 5.57 11.66
CA GLY A 126 31.55 6.61 11.01
C GLY A 126 31.09 8.04 11.33
N LEU A 127 30.26 8.23 12.36
CA LEU A 127 29.75 9.55 12.76
C LEU A 127 30.29 9.96 14.14
N SER A 128 30.83 11.18 14.22
CA SER A 128 31.05 11.83 15.51
C SER A 128 29.72 12.26 16.14
N TYR A 129 29.69 12.41 17.46
CA TYR A 129 28.53 12.95 18.18
C TYR A 129 28.11 14.32 17.63
N ARG A 130 29.07 15.20 17.28
CA ARG A 130 28.81 16.51 16.69
C ARG A 130 28.12 16.40 15.34
N GLN A 131 28.59 15.52 14.45
CA GLN A 131 27.97 15.29 13.13
C GLN A 131 26.57 14.69 13.26
N TRP A 132 26.37 13.77 14.21
CA TRP A 132 25.05 13.21 14.50
C TRP A 132 24.05 14.27 14.96
N ILE A 133 24.44 15.13 15.90
CA ILE A 133 23.61 16.27 16.35
C ILE A 133 23.30 17.22 15.18
N ALA A 134 24.27 17.50 14.30
CA ALA A 134 24.05 18.33 13.11
C ALA A 134 23.04 17.69 12.15
N LYS A 135 23.15 16.38 11.88
CA LYS A 135 22.19 15.62 11.07
C LYS A 135 20.78 15.64 11.69
N LEU A 136 20.68 15.49 13.01
CA LEU A 136 19.41 15.54 13.72
C LEU A 136 18.76 16.93 13.63
N LYS A 137 19.52 18.01 13.88
CA LYS A 137 19.04 19.39 13.71
C LYS A 137 18.53 19.64 12.29
N ARG A 138 19.27 19.18 11.29
CA ARG A 138 18.86 19.26 9.89
C ARG A 138 17.51 18.56 9.64
N ARG A 139 17.32 17.35 10.17
CA ARG A 139 16.05 16.62 10.04
C ARG A 139 14.89 17.37 10.70
N LEU A 140 15.10 17.93 11.89
CA LEU A 140 14.07 18.73 12.58
C LEU A 140 13.66 19.96 11.76
N LEU A 141 14.62 20.65 11.14
CA LEU A 141 14.35 21.77 10.25
C LEU A 141 13.53 21.36 9.02
N ILE A 142 13.89 20.24 8.37
CA ILE A 142 13.13 19.69 7.24
C ILE A 142 11.70 19.33 7.68
N ASN A 143 11.54 18.72 8.85
CA ASN A 143 10.23 18.37 9.40
C ASN A 143 9.39 19.61 9.71
N GLN A 144 10.00 20.67 10.23
CA GLN A 144 9.31 21.95 10.44
C GLN A 144 8.82 22.55 9.12
N VAL A 145 9.64 22.54 8.06
CA VAL A 145 9.18 22.98 6.73
C VAL A 145 8.01 22.12 6.25
N ARG A 146 8.12 20.79 6.31
CA ARG A 146 7.01 19.89 5.93
C ARG A 146 5.75 20.18 6.73
N GLN A 147 5.87 20.40 8.04
CA GLN A 147 4.73 20.72 8.89
C GLN A 147 4.11 22.07 8.47
N ARG A 148 4.91 23.14 8.38
CA ARG A 148 4.43 24.50 8.11
C ARG A 148 3.94 24.73 6.68
N GLU A 149 4.65 24.18 5.70
CA GLU A 149 4.39 24.44 4.28
C GLU A 149 3.44 23.43 3.63
N ILE A 150 3.31 22.25 4.23
CA ILE A 150 2.49 21.16 3.72
C ILE A 150 1.33 20.89 4.68
N VAL A 151 1.60 20.38 5.88
CA VAL A 151 0.54 19.84 6.77
C VAL A 151 -0.39 20.93 7.31
N ASP A 152 0.16 22.02 7.85
CA ASP A 152 -0.60 23.13 8.46
C ASP A 152 -1.46 23.88 7.42
N LYS A 153 -1.06 23.84 6.14
CA LYS A 153 -1.80 24.45 5.03
C LYS A 153 -2.93 23.56 4.49
N VAL A 154 -3.08 22.34 5.00
CA VAL A 154 -4.11 21.40 4.55
C VAL A 154 -5.25 21.33 5.56
N THR A 155 -6.41 21.82 5.13
CA THR A 155 -7.69 21.65 5.84
C THR A 155 -8.69 20.98 4.90
N ILE A 156 -9.36 19.93 5.38
CA ILE A 156 -10.45 19.26 4.65
C ILE A 156 -11.76 19.59 5.36
N THR A 157 -12.62 20.36 4.69
CA THR A 157 -13.92 20.75 5.23
C THR A 157 -15.01 19.73 4.85
N ASP A 158 -16.13 19.73 5.57
CA ASP A 158 -17.30 18.92 5.17
C ASP A 158 -17.80 19.24 3.77
N ARG A 159 -17.66 20.50 3.35
CA ARG A 159 -17.98 20.94 1.99
C ARG A 159 -17.10 20.24 0.96
N ASP A 160 -15.82 20.03 1.26
CA ASP A 160 -14.90 19.35 0.34
C ASP A 160 -15.23 17.86 0.23
N VAL A 161 -15.62 17.22 1.35
CA VAL A 161 -16.07 15.83 1.37
C VAL A 161 -17.35 15.66 0.56
N ARG A 162 -18.36 16.53 0.78
CA ARG A 162 -19.60 16.53 -0.01
C ARG A 162 -19.34 16.75 -1.50
N ARG A 163 -18.45 17.69 -1.84
CA ARG A 163 -18.04 17.96 -3.22
C ARG A 163 -17.35 16.73 -3.84
N TYR A 164 -16.46 16.09 -3.10
CA TYR A 164 -15.78 14.88 -3.55
C TYR A 164 -16.78 13.75 -3.80
N TYR A 165 -17.69 13.49 -2.87
CA TYR A 165 -18.76 12.51 -3.05
C TYR A 165 -19.58 12.78 -4.31
N ARG A 166 -20.08 14.01 -4.49
CA ARG A 166 -20.87 14.41 -5.67
C ARG A 166 -20.10 14.19 -6.98
N LYS A 167 -18.83 14.59 -7.03
CA LYS A 167 -17.97 14.43 -8.23
C LYS A 167 -17.54 12.97 -8.48
N ASN A 168 -17.57 12.12 -7.46
CA ASN A 168 -17.05 10.75 -7.52
C ASN A 168 -18.10 9.69 -7.14
N LYS A 169 -19.40 9.93 -7.38
CA LYS A 169 -20.49 9.00 -7.00
C LYS A 169 -20.22 7.55 -7.38
N LYS A 170 -19.64 7.32 -8.56
CA LYS A 170 -19.25 6.00 -9.08
C LYS A 170 -18.28 5.22 -8.17
N LYS A 171 -17.47 5.91 -7.36
CA LYS A 171 -16.55 5.29 -6.39
C LYS A 171 -17.25 4.82 -5.11
N PHE A 172 -18.51 5.21 -4.90
CA PHE A 172 -19.30 4.87 -3.72
C PHE A 172 -20.43 3.90 -4.08
N ILE A 173 -20.15 3.00 -5.02
CA ILE A 173 -21.06 1.94 -5.42
C ILE A 173 -20.56 0.66 -4.77
N VAL A 174 -21.41 0.05 -3.96
CA VAL A 174 -21.22 -1.34 -3.53
C VAL A 174 -21.63 -2.21 -4.71
N PRO A 175 -20.71 -3.01 -5.28
CA PRO A 175 -21.06 -3.90 -6.38
C PRO A 175 -22.09 -4.93 -5.92
N GLN A 176 -22.87 -5.44 -6.86
CA GLN A 176 -23.75 -6.58 -6.61
C GLN A 176 -22.91 -7.75 -6.09
N ARG A 177 -23.36 -8.41 -5.01
CA ARG A 177 -22.72 -9.60 -4.47
C ARG A 177 -23.71 -10.76 -4.45
N LEU A 178 -23.22 -11.95 -4.76
CA LEU A 178 -23.96 -13.19 -4.81
C LEU A 178 -23.28 -14.17 -3.87
N LYS A 179 -24.06 -14.88 -3.05
CA LYS A 179 -23.59 -16.04 -2.30
C LYS A 179 -23.95 -17.28 -3.11
N ILE A 180 -22.94 -18.04 -3.54
CA ILE A 180 -23.13 -19.13 -4.50
C ILE A 180 -22.54 -20.43 -3.95
N LEU A 181 -23.24 -21.54 -4.18
CA LEU A 181 -22.64 -22.88 -4.11
C LEU A 181 -22.27 -23.35 -5.52
N HIS A 182 -21.19 -24.10 -5.64
CA HIS A 182 -20.56 -24.47 -6.90
C HIS A 182 -20.17 -25.95 -6.93
N ILE A 183 -20.43 -26.60 -8.06
CA ILE A 183 -19.94 -27.94 -8.42
C ILE A 183 -19.26 -27.83 -9.78
N LEU A 184 -18.03 -28.34 -9.87
CA LEU A 184 -17.33 -28.51 -11.13
C LEU A 184 -17.23 -29.99 -11.49
N ILE A 185 -17.76 -30.37 -12.66
CA ILE A 185 -17.43 -31.64 -13.31
C ILE A 185 -16.30 -31.36 -14.30
N SER A 186 -15.07 -31.71 -13.92
CA SER A 186 -13.88 -31.41 -14.72
C SER A 186 -13.88 -32.17 -16.04
N VAL A 187 -13.50 -31.47 -17.10
CA VAL A 187 -13.11 -32.06 -18.39
C VAL A 187 -11.77 -31.46 -18.76
N GLU A 188 -10.81 -32.29 -19.14
CA GLU A 188 -9.47 -31.81 -19.47
C GLU A 188 -9.49 -30.84 -20.67
N PRO A 189 -8.77 -29.71 -20.59
CA PRO A 189 -8.58 -28.84 -21.75
C PRO A 189 -7.91 -29.63 -22.87
N GLY A 190 -8.62 -29.86 -23.98
CA GLY A 190 -8.16 -30.67 -25.10
C GLY A 190 -8.74 -32.08 -25.18
N ALA A 191 -9.62 -32.47 -24.25
CA ALA A 191 -10.33 -33.74 -24.34
C ALA A 191 -11.11 -33.85 -25.66
N MET A 192 -11.13 -35.07 -26.23
CA MET A 192 -11.96 -35.40 -27.39
C MET A 192 -13.45 -35.19 -27.08
N GLU A 193 -14.28 -35.07 -28.12
CA GLU A 193 -15.73 -34.86 -28.00
C GLU A 193 -16.41 -35.90 -27.09
N VAL A 194 -15.92 -37.14 -27.10
CA VAL A 194 -16.39 -38.22 -26.23
C VAL A 194 -16.24 -37.85 -24.74
N GLY A 195 -15.12 -37.24 -24.36
CA GLY A 195 -14.89 -36.75 -23.00
C GLY A 195 -15.85 -35.62 -22.61
N TRP A 196 -16.10 -34.68 -23.52
CA TRP A 196 -17.09 -33.61 -23.31
C TRP A 196 -18.53 -34.13 -23.20
N LYS A 197 -18.89 -35.17 -23.97
CA LYS A 197 -20.19 -35.85 -23.86
C LYS A 197 -20.33 -36.58 -22.52
N ALA A 198 -19.29 -37.27 -22.07
CA ALA A 198 -19.27 -37.95 -20.76
C ALA A 198 -19.39 -36.94 -19.61
N GLY A 199 -18.63 -35.84 -19.67
CA GLY A 199 -18.71 -34.75 -18.69
C GLY A 199 -20.11 -34.13 -18.61
N LEU A 200 -20.75 -33.89 -19.77
CA LEU A 200 -22.13 -33.37 -19.82
C LEU A 200 -23.11 -34.34 -19.20
N LYS A 201 -23.04 -35.65 -19.54
CA LYS A 201 -23.91 -36.68 -18.97
C LYS A 201 -23.79 -36.72 -17.44
N LYS A 202 -22.56 -36.66 -16.91
CA LYS A 202 -22.32 -36.64 -15.46
C LYS A 202 -22.87 -35.36 -14.82
N ALA A 203 -22.67 -34.20 -15.43
CA ALA A 203 -23.22 -32.94 -14.92
C ALA A 203 -24.76 -32.93 -14.95
N GLN A 204 -25.37 -33.48 -16.00
CA GLN A 204 -26.84 -33.62 -16.11
C GLN A 204 -27.40 -34.58 -15.06
N MET A 205 -26.70 -35.69 -14.78
CA MET A 205 -27.07 -36.61 -13.70
C MET A 205 -27.07 -35.89 -12.34
N VAL A 206 -25.97 -35.22 -12.00
CA VAL A 206 -25.85 -34.47 -10.73
C VAL A 206 -26.93 -33.39 -10.62
N TYR A 207 -27.17 -32.62 -11.69
CA TYR A 207 -28.25 -31.64 -11.73
C TYR A 207 -29.62 -32.27 -11.48
N LYS A 208 -29.94 -33.39 -12.15
CA LYS A 208 -31.22 -34.09 -11.98
C LYS A 208 -31.42 -34.56 -10.54
N ASN A 209 -30.39 -35.12 -9.90
CA ASN A 209 -30.51 -35.57 -8.52
C ASN A 209 -30.75 -34.41 -7.56
N ILE A 210 -30.05 -33.29 -7.75
CA ILE A 210 -30.27 -32.06 -6.97
C ILE A 210 -31.70 -31.55 -7.15
N MET A 211 -32.22 -31.55 -8.38
CA MET A 211 -33.61 -31.16 -8.66
C MET A 211 -34.63 -32.15 -8.09
N ALA A 212 -34.26 -33.42 -7.90
CA ALA A 212 -35.06 -34.44 -7.24
C ALA A 212 -34.99 -34.40 -5.69
N GLY A 213 -34.22 -33.46 -5.12
CA GLY A 213 -34.14 -33.22 -3.68
C GLY A 213 -32.82 -33.62 -3.02
N GLU A 214 -31.80 -34.06 -3.78
CA GLU A 214 -30.46 -34.25 -3.23
C GLU A 214 -29.89 -32.93 -2.69
N ASP A 215 -29.29 -32.97 -1.50
CA ASP A 215 -28.65 -31.78 -0.92
C ASP A 215 -27.44 -31.35 -1.77
N PHE A 216 -27.44 -30.09 -2.19
CA PHE A 216 -26.40 -29.54 -3.06
C PHE A 216 -25.00 -29.67 -2.44
N SER A 217 -24.88 -29.50 -1.12
CA SER A 217 -23.58 -29.57 -0.44
C SER A 217 -23.04 -30.99 -0.35
N LYS A 218 -23.91 -32.00 -0.23
CA LYS A 218 -23.54 -33.42 -0.39
C LYS A 218 -23.06 -33.71 -1.80
N ALA A 219 -23.86 -33.35 -2.81
CA ALA A 219 -23.49 -33.52 -4.21
C ALA A 219 -22.16 -32.83 -4.55
N ALA A 220 -21.93 -31.63 -4.01
CA ALA A 220 -20.67 -30.91 -4.19
C ALA A 220 -19.48 -31.66 -3.59
N LYS A 221 -19.62 -32.22 -2.38
CA LYS A 221 -18.58 -33.03 -1.71
C LYS A 221 -18.23 -34.29 -2.50
N GLU A 222 -19.22 -34.91 -3.11
CA GLU A 222 -19.03 -36.16 -3.85
C GLU A 222 -18.48 -35.94 -5.25
N TYR A 223 -19.04 -34.99 -6.00
CA TYR A 223 -18.81 -34.89 -7.44
C TYR A 223 -17.89 -33.76 -7.89
N SER A 224 -17.68 -32.73 -7.07
CA SER A 224 -16.95 -31.53 -7.52
C SER A 224 -15.45 -31.79 -7.65
N ALA A 225 -14.87 -31.38 -8.76
CA ALA A 225 -13.42 -31.36 -8.98
C ALA A 225 -12.75 -30.09 -8.41
N ASP A 226 -13.53 -29.07 -8.03
CA ASP A 226 -12.99 -27.88 -7.33
C ASP A 226 -12.78 -28.22 -5.86
N SER A 227 -11.54 -28.59 -5.52
CA SER A 227 -11.15 -29.03 -4.18
C SER A 227 -11.44 -28.00 -3.08
N THR A 228 -11.37 -26.70 -3.39
CA THR A 228 -11.50 -25.62 -2.40
C THR A 228 -12.94 -25.39 -1.98
N SER A 229 -13.86 -25.37 -2.95
CA SER A 229 -15.29 -25.26 -2.65
C SER A 229 -15.87 -26.61 -2.20
N ARG A 230 -15.41 -27.74 -2.77
CA ARG A 230 -15.82 -29.10 -2.38
C ARG A 230 -15.72 -29.32 -0.88
N ALA A 231 -14.58 -28.96 -0.27
CA ALA A 231 -14.36 -29.11 1.17
C ALA A 231 -15.38 -28.33 2.02
N ARG A 232 -15.98 -27.27 1.46
CA ARG A 232 -16.98 -26.41 2.08
C ARG A 232 -18.40 -26.68 1.55
N GLY A 233 -18.66 -27.87 1.01
CA GLY A 233 -19.98 -28.22 0.48
C GLY A 233 -20.39 -27.38 -0.74
N GLY A 234 -19.41 -26.99 -1.56
CA GLY A 234 -19.59 -26.13 -2.72
C GLY A 234 -19.57 -24.64 -2.43
N ASP A 235 -19.52 -24.18 -1.17
CA ASP A 235 -19.58 -22.74 -0.86
C ASP A 235 -18.31 -22.01 -1.32
N ILE A 236 -18.47 -21.07 -2.26
CA ILE A 236 -17.40 -20.17 -2.73
C ILE A 236 -17.43 -18.80 -2.04
N GLY A 237 -18.37 -18.58 -1.13
CA GLY A 237 -18.55 -17.35 -0.37
C GLY A 237 -19.33 -16.28 -1.14
N TRP A 238 -19.16 -15.03 -0.69
CA TRP A 238 -19.72 -13.87 -1.37
C TRP A 238 -18.79 -13.43 -2.50
N VAL A 239 -19.26 -13.57 -3.72
CA VAL A 239 -18.57 -13.10 -4.93
C VAL A 239 -19.30 -11.90 -5.52
N HIS A 240 -18.59 -11.00 -6.19
CA HIS A 240 -19.21 -9.97 -7.02
C HIS A 240 -19.16 -10.37 -8.50
N LEU A 241 -20.14 -9.91 -9.28
CA LEU A 241 -20.08 -10.07 -10.74
C LEU A 241 -18.77 -9.46 -11.26
N GLY A 242 -18.10 -10.18 -12.15
CA GLY A 242 -16.75 -9.94 -12.64
C GLY A 242 -15.66 -10.75 -11.92
N GLN A 243 -15.99 -11.52 -10.88
CA GLN A 243 -15.06 -12.47 -10.24
C GLN A 243 -15.22 -13.91 -10.71
N LEU A 244 -16.38 -14.27 -11.28
CA LEU A 244 -16.59 -15.59 -11.84
C LEU A 244 -16.08 -15.66 -13.29
N LEU A 245 -16.04 -16.88 -13.84
CA LEU A 245 -15.86 -17.06 -15.27
C LEU A 245 -17.00 -16.38 -16.03
N PRO A 246 -16.75 -15.80 -17.23
CA PRO A 246 -17.76 -15.03 -17.97
C PRO A 246 -19.10 -15.77 -18.17
N GLU A 247 -19.05 -17.08 -18.43
CA GLU A 247 -20.22 -17.94 -18.63
C GLU A 247 -21.04 -18.10 -17.34
N LEU A 248 -20.36 -18.30 -16.21
CA LEU A 248 -20.98 -18.38 -14.88
C LEU A 248 -21.62 -17.06 -14.49
N ASP A 249 -20.91 -15.95 -14.71
CA ASP A 249 -21.38 -14.59 -14.43
C ASP A 249 -22.66 -14.27 -15.21
N GLN A 250 -22.73 -14.69 -16.48
CA GLN A 250 -23.89 -14.45 -17.33
C GLN A 250 -25.14 -15.16 -16.79
N VAL A 251 -24.98 -16.39 -16.30
CA VAL A 251 -26.07 -17.17 -15.69
C VAL A 251 -26.41 -16.61 -14.32
N ALA A 252 -25.43 -16.45 -13.43
CA ALA A 252 -25.60 -15.97 -12.05
C ALA A 252 -26.31 -14.62 -11.96
N ARG A 253 -26.11 -13.72 -12.94
CA ARG A 253 -26.79 -12.42 -13.02
C ARG A 253 -28.31 -12.54 -13.13
N ARG A 254 -28.83 -13.62 -13.72
CA ARG A 254 -30.27 -13.81 -14.00
C ARG A 254 -30.97 -14.73 -13.00
N MET A 255 -30.21 -15.42 -12.15
CA MET A 255 -30.74 -16.38 -11.19
C MET A 255 -31.51 -15.71 -10.06
N LYS A 256 -32.51 -16.43 -9.54
CA LYS A 256 -33.24 -16.10 -8.31
C LYS A 256 -32.64 -16.84 -7.12
N ILE A 257 -32.84 -16.29 -5.92
CA ILE A 257 -32.42 -16.97 -4.68
C ILE A 257 -33.09 -18.34 -4.60
N GLY A 258 -32.31 -19.37 -4.32
CA GLY A 258 -32.71 -20.78 -4.28
C GLY A 258 -32.53 -21.54 -5.60
N GLU A 259 -32.40 -20.83 -6.73
CA GLU A 259 -32.30 -21.44 -8.06
C GLU A 259 -30.98 -22.21 -8.24
N VAL A 260 -31.07 -23.34 -8.95
CA VAL A 260 -29.92 -24.15 -9.40
C VAL A 260 -29.81 -24.01 -10.92
N SER A 261 -28.62 -23.71 -11.43
CA SER A 261 -28.40 -23.59 -12.87
C SER A 261 -28.41 -24.95 -13.55
N HIS A 262 -28.80 -24.98 -14.83
CA HIS A 262 -28.39 -26.06 -15.72
C HIS A 262 -26.85 -26.16 -15.79
N PRO A 263 -26.28 -27.29 -16.25
CA PRO A 263 -24.84 -27.41 -16.48
C PRO A 263 -24.31 -26.33 -17.44
N ILE A 264 -23.32 -25.56 -16.99
CA ILE A 264 -22.70 -24.45 -17.71
C ILE A 264 -21.35 -24.92 -18.22
N ARG A 265 -21.16 -24.95 -19.53
CA ARG A 265 -19.88 -25.34 -20.13
C ARG A 265 -18.87 -24.19 -20.04
N THR A 266 -17.64 -24.51 -19.64
CA THR A 266 -16.47 -23.62 -19.72
C THR A 266 -15.26 -24.42 -20.22
N ILE A 267 -14.09 -23.80 -20.28
CA ILE A 267 -12.82 -24.48 -20.59
C ILE A 267 -12.41 -25.53 -19.54
N TYR A 268 -12.97 -25.49 -18.33
CA TYR A 268 -12.63 -26.42 -17.24
C TYR A 268 -13.56 -27.63 -17.14
N GLY A 269 -14.63 -27.66 -17.95
CA GLY A 269 -15.68 -28.68 -17.92
C GLY A 269 -17.06 -28.08 -17.74
N TYR A 270 -17.89 -28.72 -16.92
CA TYR A 270 -19.27 -28.31 -16.67
C TYR A 270 -19.47 -27.88 -15.23
N HIS A 271 -20.06 -26.70 -15.05
CA HIS A 271 -20.32 -26.12 -13.75
C HIS A 271 -21.81 -26.14 -13.43
N ILE A 272 -22.15 -26.38 -12.18
CA ILE A 272 -23.51 -26.20 -11.65
C ILE A 272 -23.39 -25.22 -10.50
N ILE A 273 -24.21 -24.17 -10.51
CA ILE A 273 -24.23 -23.18 -9.45
C ILE A 273 -25.61 -23.09 -8.81
N LYS A 274 -25.65 -22.80 -7.51
CA LYS A 274 -26.87 -22.48 -6.77
C LYS A 274 -26.75 -21.10 -6.17
N LEU A 275 -27.74 -20.24 -6.40
CA LEU A 275 -27.76 -18.92 -5.76
C LEU A 275 -28.39 -19.04 -4.37
N VAL A 276 -27.62 -18.75 -3.33
CA VAL A 276 -28.06 -18.85 -1.92
C VAL A 276 -28.58 -17.53 -1.41
N ASP A 277 -27.93 -16.42 -1.78
CA ASP A 277 -28.30 -15.08 -1.33
C ASP A 277 -27.80 -14.04 -2.34
N HIS A 278 -28.46 -12.88 -2.37
CA HIS A 278 -28.18 -11.81 -3.32
C HIS A 278 -28.24 -10.45 -2.63
N LYS A 279 -27.12 -9.72 -2.67
CA LYS A 279 -27.04 -8.32 -2.29
C LYS A 279 -26.99 -7.46 -3.55
N PRO A 280 -28.02 -6.65 -3.82
CA PRO A 280 -28.07 -5.86 -5.04
C PRO A 280 -26.97 -4.81 -5.06
N ARG A 281 -26.61 -4.39 -6.27
CA ARG A 281 -25.75 -3.21 -6.46
C ARG A 281 -26.41 -2.02 -5.77
N LYS A 282 -25.67 -1.35 -4.88
CA LYS A 282 -26.16 -0.22 -4.10
C LYS A 282 -25.28 0.99 -4.29
N GLN A 283 -25.87 2.10 -4.74
CA GLN A 283 -25.22 3.40 -4.64
C GLN A 283 -25.34 3.88 -3.19
N LEU A 284 -24.21 4.03 -2.50
CA LEU A 284 -24.21 4.60 -1.16
C LEU A 284 -24.61 6.06 -1.23
N SER A 285 -25.54 6.45 -0.37
CA SER A 285 -25.86 7.83 -0.04
C SER A 285 -24.73 8.46 0.78
N PHE A 286 -24.74 9.79 0.91
CA PHE A 286 -23.70 10.49 1.67
C PHE A 286 -23.69 10.09 3.15
N SER A 287 -24.86 9.83 3.75
CA SER A 287 -25.02 9.41 5.15
C SER A 287 -24.50 8.01 5.44
N GLU A 288 -24.36 7.17 4.42
CA GLU A 288 -23.85 5.80 4.56
C GLU A 288 -22.32 5.71 4.43
N ILE A 289 -21.65 6.83 4.17
CA ILE A 289 -20.19 6.89 4.02
C ILE A 289 -19.55 7.19 5.37
N ASP A 290 -18.46 6.50 5.69
CA ASP A 290 -17.58 6.92 6.78
C ASP A 290 -16.89 8.24 6.43
N ILE A 291 -17.48 9.34 6.92
CA ILE A 291 -17.00 10.69 6.67
C ILE A 291 -15.61 10.91 7.29
N LYS A 292 -15.29 10.26 8.40
CA LYS A 292 -13.99 10.42 9.06
C LYS A 292 -12.89 9.76 8.23
N GLU A 293 -13.13 8.53 7.77
CA GLU A 293 -12.21 7.84 6.87
C GLU A 293 -12.02 8.61 5.56
N LEU A 294 -13.12 9.08 4.95
CA LEU A 294 -13.04 9.85 3.72
C LEU A 294 -12.29 11.17 3.91
N LYS A 295 -12.52 11.90 5.01
CA LYS A 295 -11.75 13.11 5.35
C LYS A 295 -10.26 12.83 5.45
N GLU A 296 -9.86 11.79 6.16
CA GLU A 296 -8.46 11.42 6.32
C GLU A 296 -7.83 10.99 4.98
N LYS A 297 -8.55 10.24 4.16
CA LYS A 297 -8.11 9.90 2.80
C LYS A 297 -7.88 11.14 1.94
N LEU A 298 -8.82 12.08 1.95
CA LEU A 298 -8.69 13.34 1.21
C LEU A 298 -7.57 14.20 1.77
N ARG A 299 -7.38 14.22 3.10
CA ARG A 299 -6.30 14.96 3.76
C ARG A 299 -4.94 14.43 3.34
N ARG A 300 -4.73 13.11 3.39
CA ARG A 300 -3.50 12.46 2.92
C ARG A 300 -3.23 12.79 1.46
N LYS A 301 -4.25 12.68 0.59
CA LYS A 301 -4.12 13.04 -0.82
C LYS A 301 -3.68 14.50 -1.00
N ARG A 302 -4.30 15.43 -0.27
CA ARG A 302 -4.00 16.86 -0.36
C ARG A 302 -2.61 17.20 0.19
N ILE A 303 -2.15 16.49 1.23
CA ILE A 303 -0.77 16.59 1.74
C ILE A 303 0.22 16.16 0.66
N GLU A 304 -0.01 15.04 -0.02
CA GLU A 304 0.87 14.57 -1.09
C GLU A 304 0.87 15.53 -2.30
N GLU A 305 -0.29 16.03 -2.72
CA GLU A 305 -0.40 17.08 -3.75
C GLU A 305 0.43 18.32 -3.38
N ARG A 306 0.25 18.82 -2.16
CA ARG A 306 0.94 20.01 -1.68
C ARG A 306 2.46 19.80 -1.54
N ARG A 307 2.88 18.60 -1.13
CA ARG A 307 4.28 18.20 -1.11
C ARG A 307 4.88 18.28 -2.52
N ASN A 308 4.19 17.71 -3.50
CA ASN A 308 4.64 17.72 -4.88
C ASN A 308 4.69 19.14 -5.46
N GLU A 309 3.68 19.98 -5.19
CA GLU A 309 3.69 21.40 -5.55
C GLU A 309 4.93 22.12 -4.99
N LEU A 310 5.20 21.94 -3.69
CA LEU A 310 6.35 22.57 -3.03
C LEU A 310 7.68 22.10 -3.64
N LEU A 311 7.87 20.79 -3.81
CA LEU A 311 9.11 20.24 -4.35
C LEU A 311 9.32 20.63 -5.81
N THR A 312 8.27 20.66 -6.63
CA THR A 312 8.34 21.16 -8.01
C THR A 312 8.79 22.61 -8.04
N LYS A 313 8.22 23.47 -7.18
CA LYS A 313 8.63 24.86 -7.06
C LYS A 313 10.10 24.98 -6.64
N LEU A 314 10.52 24.26 -5.59
CA LEU A 314 11.90 24.33 -5.09
C LEU A 314 12.91 23.82 -6.12
N ARG A 315 12.59 22.75 -6.86
CA ARG A 315 13.43 22.23 -7.93
C ARG A 315 13.57 23.21 -9.09
N ALA A 316 12.48 23.87 -9.49
CA ALA A 316 12.51 24.88 -10.56
C ALA A 316 13.38 26.10 -10.22
N GLN A 317 13.52 26.42 -8.92
CA GLN A 317 14.32 27.53 -8.42
C GLN A 317 15.77 27.15 -8.10
N ALA A 318 16.12 25.87 -8.19
CA ALA A 318 17.41 25.37 -7.76
C ALA A 318 18.32 24.99 -8.94
N LYS A 319 19.61 25.26 -8.78
CA LYS A 319 20.66 24.75 -9.67
C LYS A 319 21.02 23.33 -9.24
N ILE A 320 20.41 22.35 -9.89
CA ILE A 320 20.65 20.92 -9.65
C ILE A 320 21.53 20.37 -10.76
N ARG A 321 22.66 19.75 -10.40
CA ARG A 321 23.53 19.04 -11.35
C ARG A 321 23.70 17.61 -10.88
N ILE A 322 23.23 16.64 -11.67
CA ILE A 322 23.47 15.21 -11.43
C ILE A 322 24.75 14.84 -12.18
N MET A 323 25.70 14.21 -11.48
CA MET A 323 27.06 13.98 -11.99
C MET A 323 27.27 12.54 -12.52
N ASN A 324 26.22 11.74 -12.64
CA ASN A 324 26.32 10.32 -13.00
C ASN A 324 25.68 10.03 -14.36
N PRO A 325 26.22 9.04 -15.08
CA PRO A 325 25.44 7.88 -15.51
C PRO A 325 25.22 6.91 -14.34
#